data_AF-A0A821DNH8-F1
#
_entry.id   AF-A0A821DNH8-F1
#
_cell.length_a   1.000
_cell.length_b   1.000
_cell.length_c   1.000
_cell.angle_alpha   90.00
_cell.angle_beta   90.00
_cell.angle_gamma   90.00
#
_symmetry.space_group_name_H-M   'P 1'
#
loop_
_entity.id
_entity.type
_entity.pdbx_description
1 polymer ?
#
loop_
_entity_poly.entity_id
_entity_poly.type
_entity_poly.pdbx_seq_one_letter_code
_entity_poly.pdbx_strand_id
1 'polypeptide(L)'
;MIYFVFLRYNLNHLTEWLRDQNLQESGAADCLLPLTQAVQLFLCKKDEASISNVCTKLTIVQVTKLLSLYKSMDDFDDQVTPALIKRVSDLLKQQRLSSTKDQTIIDYEQQENFDLSYTFPLVYPYVPSAVSLDQLDIPHELHLDFLSLV
;
A
#
# COMPACT_ATOMS: atom_id res chain seq x y z
N MET A 1 9.49 19.96 6.49
CA MET A 1 9.53 18.94 7.57
C MET A 1 8.15 18.66 8.18
N ILE A 2 7.31 19.68 8.45
CA ILE A 2 6.01 19.55 9.13
C ILE A 2 5.03 18.56 8.44
N TYR A 3 4.89 18.63 7.11
CA TYR A 3 3.97 17.76 6.38
C TYR A 3 4.31 16.26 6.45
N PHE A 4 5.60 15.92 6.55
CA PHE A 4 6.03 14.51 6.63
C PHE A 4 5.78 13.89 8.00
N VAL A 5 5.96 14.68 9.06
CA VAL A 5 5.62 14.26 10.43
C VAL A 5 4.12 14.01 10.53
N PHE A 6 3.30 14.88 9.94
CA PHE A 6 1.85 14.70 9.89
C PHE A 6 1.44 13.45 9.10
N LEU A 7 2.04 13.22 7.94
CA LEU A 7 1.73 12.03 7.13
C LEU A 7 2.11 10.73 7.87
N ARG A 8 3.26 10.71 8.56
CA ARG A 8 3.68 9.56 9.38
C ARG A 8 2.73 9.32 10.55
N TYR A 9 2.30 10.39 11.22
CA TYR A 9 1.32 10.32 12.30
C TYR A 9 -0.01 9.72 11.81
N ASN A 10 -0.53 10.19 10.68
CA ASN A 10 -1.76 9.67 10.10
C ASN A 10 -1.65 8.18 9.72
N LEU A 11 -0.53 7.78 9.10
CA LEU A 11 -0.26 6.38 8.77
C LEU A 11 -0.21 5.49 10.02
N ASN A 12 0.43 5.98 11.09
CA ASN A 12 0.47 5.28 12.36
C ASN A 12 -0.94 5.08 12.93
N HIS A 13 -1.76 6.14 12.93
CA HIS A 13 -3.16 6.04 13.39
C HIS A 13 -4.00 5.06 12.57
N LEU A 14 -3.85 5.05 11.24
CA LEU A 14 -4.55 4.08 10.40
C LEU A 14 -4.10 2.64 10.71
N THR A 15 -2.80 2.44 10.95
CA THR A 15 -2.26 1.13 11.29
C THR A 15 -2.72 0.66 12.67
N GLU A 16 -2.78 1.57 13.65
CA GLU A 16 -3.33 1.31 14.98
C GLU A 16 -4.82 0.98 14.90
N TRP A 17 -5.59 1.76 14.14
CA TRP A 17 -7.01 1.49 13.93
C TRP A 17 -7.24 0.09 13.31
N LEU A 18 -6.44 -0.32 12.33
CA LEU A 18 -6.51 -1.67 11.76
C LEU A 18 -6.26 -2.76 12.81
N ARG A 19 -5.34 -2.51 13.75
CA ARG A 19 -5.07 -3.43 14.87
C ARG A 19 -6.25 -3.48 15.84
N ASP A 20 -6.80 -2.34 16.22
CA ASP A 20 -7.92 -2.24 17.15
C ASP A 20 -9.19 -2.92 16.61
N GLN A 21 -9.35 -2.98 15.28
CA GLN A 21 -10.45 -3.67 14.62
C GLN A 21 -10.16 -5.14 14.27
N ASN A 22 -8.99 -5.69 14.63
CA ASN A 22 -8.54 -7.04 14.24
C ASN A 22 -8.49 -7.27 12.73
N LEU A 23 -8.11 -6.24 11.96
CA LEU A 23 -8.03 -6.25 10.49
C LEU A 23 -6.59 -6.34 9.97
N GLN A 24 -5.64 -6.81 10.76
CA GLN A 24 -4.24 -6.88 10.33
C GLN A 24 -4.04 -7.79 9.11
N GLU A 25 -4.83 -8.87 9.01
CA GLU A 25 -4.77 -9.84 7.90
C GLU A 25 -5.67 -9.47 6.72
N SER A 26 -6.34 -8.32 6.76
CA SER A 26 -7.24 -7.86 5.68
C SER A 26 -6.51 -7.44 4.39
N GLY A 27 -5.18 -7.29 4.44
CA GLY A 27 -4.38 -6.70 3.35
C GLY A 27 -4.45 -5.17 3.25
N ALA A 28 -5.25 -4.50 4.10
CA ALA A 28 -5.35 -3.04 4.10
C ALA A 28 -4.01 -2.36 4.46
N ALA A 29 -3.23 -2.96 5.37
CA ALA A 29 -1.90 -2.47 5.73
C ALA A 29 -0.92 -2.52 4.54
N ASP A 30 -1.00 -3.58 3.72
CA ASP A 30 -0.16 -3.72 2.52
C ASP A 30 -0.47 -2.65 1.47
N CYS A 31 -1.73 -2.23 1.38
CA CYS A 31 -2.15 -1.13 0.51
C CYS A 31 -1.53 0.22 0.92
N LEU A 32 -1.15 0.40 2.19
CA LEU A 32 -0.50 1.61 2.71
C LEU A 32 1.03 1.57 2.62
N LEU A 33 1.62 0.42 2.27
CA LEU A 33 3.08 0.28 2.18
C LEU A 33 3.73 1.27 1.19
N PRO A 34 3.20 1.50 -0.03
CA PRO A 34 3.82 2.46 -0.94
C PRO A 34 3.88 3.87 -0.35
N LEU A 35 2.82 4.30 0.35
CA LEU A 35 2.78 5.60 1.02
C LEU A 35 3.75 5.67 2.20
N THR A 36 3.86 4.59 2.97
CA THR A 36 4.84 4.46 4.06
C THR A 36 6.27 4.55 3.55
N GLN A 37 6.58 3.86 2.45
CA GLN A 37 7.89 3.90 1.81
C GLN A 37 8.21 5.28 1.23
N ALA A 38 7.22 5.98 0.67
CA ALA A 38 7.42 7.35 0.20
C ALA A 38 7.82 8.29 1.36
N VAL A 39 7.20 8.15 2.53
CA VAL A 39 7.62 8.88 3.75
C VAL A 39 9.03 8.49 4.17
N GLN A 40 9.35 7.19 4.19
CA GLN A 40 10.67 6.71 4.57
C GLN A 40 11.78 7.14 3.60
N LEU A 41 11.49 7.23 2.30
CA LEU A 41 12.40 7.74 1.27
C LEU A 41 12.86 9.17 1.56
N PHE A 42 11.96 10.00 2.07
CA PHE A 42 12.31 11.37 2.46
C PHE A 42 13.18 11.40 3.72
N LEU A 43 13.00 10.45 4.64
CA LEU A 43 13.72 10.38 5.91
C LEU A 43 15.04 9.61 5.85
N CYS A 44 15.23 8.75 4.84
CA CYS A 44 16.44 7.95 4.73
C CYS A 44 17.62 8.78 4.22
N LYS A 45 18.82 8.24 4.42
CA LYS A 45 20.05 8.77 3.82
C LYS A 45 19.92 8.77 2.29
N LYS A 46 20.46 9.81 1.65
CA LYS A 46 20.38 9.99 0.20
C LYS A 46 21.49 9.23 -0.52
N ASP A 47 21.54 7.93 -0.28
CA ASP A 47 22.46 6.99 -0.93
C ASP A 47 21.71 5.83 -1.60
N GLU A 48 22.35 5.22 -2.60
CA GLU A 48 21.73 4.21 -3.46
C GLU A 48 21.27 2.95 -2.70
N ALA A 49 22.03 2.53 -1.68
CA ALA A 49 21.73 1.33 -0.91
C ALA A 49 20.53 1.56 0.02
N SER A 50 20.51 2.69 0.73
CA SER A 50 19.39 3.06 1.60
C SER A 50 18.09 3.21 0.81
N ILE A 51 18.15 3.92 -0.33
CA ILE A 51 16.97 4.18 -1.15
C ILE A 51 16.41 2.89 -1.76
N SER A 52 17.27 2.03 -2.31
CA SER A 52 16.83 0.76 -2.90
C SER A 52 16.22 -0.19 -1.87
N ASN A 53 16.76 -0.22 -0.66
CA ASN A 53 16.22 -1.04 0.44
C ASN A 53 14.84 -0.57 0.93
N VAL A 54 14.61 0.75 0.95
CA VAL A 54 13.33 1.33 1.38
C VAL A 54 12.25 1.15 0.30
N CYS A 55 12.58 1.38 -0.97
CA CYS A 55 11.60 1.54 -2.05
C CYS A 55 11.29 0.21 -2.78
N THR A 56 10.72 -0.76 -2.07
CA THR A 56 10.40 -2.09 -2.63
C THR A 56 8.99 -2.20 -3.22
N LYS A 57 8.08 -1.30 -2.87
CA LYS A 57 6.68 -1.24 -3.32
C LYS A 57 6.36 -0.02 -4.18
N LEU A 58 7.34 0.85 -4.40
CA LEU A 58 7.25 2.01 -5.31
C LEU A 58 7.81 1.68 -6.69
N THR A 59 7.22 2.26 -7.73
CA THR A 59 7.74 2.15 -9.12
C THR A 59 9.01 3.00 -9.28
N ILE A 60 9.85 2.68 -10.27
CA ILE A 60 11.09 3.45 -10.51
C ILE A 60 10.75 4.90 -10.88
N VAL A 61 9.67 5.08 -11.65
CA VAL A 61 9.14 6.41 -12.00
C VAL A 61 8.70 7.17 -10.75
N GLN A 62 7.99 6.54 -9.82
CA GLN A 62 7.60 7.17 -8.56
C GLN A 62 8.80 7.57 -7.70
N VAL A 63 9.78 6.69 -7.54
CA VAL A 63 11.00 6.98 -6.75
C VAL A 63 11.76 8.17 -7.35
N THR A 64 12.00 8.15 -8.66
CA THR A 64 12.71 9.26 -9.34
C THR A 64 11.95 10.57 -9.25
N LYS A 65 10.60 10.54 -9.37
CA LYS A 65 9.75 11.71 -9.20
C LYS A 65 9.82 12.28 -7.79
N LEU A 66 9.65 11.44 -6.77
CA LEU A 66 9.71 11.84 -5.37
C LEU A 66 11.07 12.45 -5.02
N LEU A 67 12.16 11.84 -5.47
CA LEU A 67 13.52 12.37 -5.32
C LEU A 67 13.70 13.72 -6.03
N SER A 68 13.16 13.89 -7.24
CA SER A 68 13.25 15.17 -7.97
C SER A 68 12.46 16.31 -7.33
N LEU A 69 11.38 15.98 -6.61
CA LEU A 69 10.54 16.95 -5.88
C LEU A 69 11.11 17.26 -4.50
N TYR A 70 12.13 16.52 -4.05
CA TYR A 70 12.80 16.78 -2.79
C TYR A 70 13.51 18.13 -2.84
N LYS A 71 12.90 19.12 -2.20
CA LYS A 71 13.54 20.40 -1.93
C LYS A 71 14.24 20.26 -0.59
N SER A 72 15.57 20.20 -0.61
CA SER A 72 16.37 20.31 0.61
C SER A 72 15.98 21.60 1.32
N MET A 73 15.44 21.47 2.53
CA MET A 73 15.01 22.60 3.37
C MET A 73 16.09 22.99 4.38
N ASP A 74 17.20 22.27 4.41
CA ASP A 74 18.26 22.42 5.40
C ASP A 74 19.64 22.37 4.72
N ASP A 75 20.57 23.22 5.13
CA ASP A 75 21.92 23.27 4.55
C ASP A 75 22.74 22.00 4.89
N PHE A 76 22.25 21.20 5.84
CA PHE A 76 22.83 19.91 6.24
C PHE A 76 22.21 18.70 5.52
N ASP A 77 21.15 18.89 4.74
CA ASP A 77 20.52 17.80 3.99
C ASP A 77 21.31 17.50 2.71
N ASP A 78 21.69 16.23 2.53
CA ASP A 78 22.34 15.76 1.32
C ASP A 78 21.48 16.12 0.10
N GLN A 79 22.04 16.99 -0.76
CA GLN A 79 21.34 17.45 -1.95
C GLN A 79 21.11 16.27 -2.90
N VAL A 80 19.85 16.05 -3.27
CA VAL A 80 19.50 15.06 -4.28
C VAL A 80 19.96 15.56 -5.64
N THR A 81 21.07 15.00 -6.11
CA THR A 81 21.63 15.37 -7.43
C THR A 81 20.99 14.54 -8.56
N PRO A 82 20.91 15.07 -9.79
CA PRO A 82 20.48 14.29 -10.95
C PRO A 82 21.31 13.01 -11.16
N ALA A 83 22.60 13.06 -10.79
CA ALA A 83 23.50 11.92 -10.83
C ALA A 83 23.10 10.81 -9.83
N LEU A 84 22.66 11.17 -8.63
CA LEU A 84 22.13 10.21 -7.65
C LEU A 84 20.83 9.58 -8.16
N ILE A 85 19.90 10.38 -8.68
CA ILE A 85 18.63 9.89 -9.24
C ILE A 85 18.88 8.85 -10.34
N LYS A 86 19.83 9.14 -11.25
CA LYS A 86 20.20 8.22 -12.32
C LYS A 86 20.76 6.91 -11.76
N ARG A 87 21.71 6.98 -10.82
CA ARG A 87 22.32 5.79 -10.21
C ARG A 87 21.30 4.92 -9.46
N VAL A 88 20.41 5.54 -8.69
CA VAL A 88 19.29 4.83 -8.02
C VAL A 88 18.38 4.15 -9.03
N SER A 89 17.98 4.86 -10.10
CA SER A 89 17.16 4.28 -11.17
C SER A 89 17.83 3.07 -11.81
N ASP A 90 19.11 3.18 -12.15
CA ASP A 90 19.85 2.11 -12.80
C ASP A 90 20.01 0.89 -11.87
N LEU A 91 20.27 1.12 -10.57
CA LEU A 91 20.32 0.07 -9.55
C LEU A 91 18.97 -0.65 -9.41
N LEU A 92 17.87 0.09 -9.28
CA LEU A 92 16.53 -0.48 -9.16
C LEU A 92 16.16 -1.31 -10.40
N LYS A 93 16.48 -0.81 -11.61
CA LYS A 93 16.27 -1.55 -12.86
C LYS A 93 17.03 -2.88 -12.84
N GLN A 94 18.32 -2.85 -12.48
CA GLN A 94 19.14 -4.06 -12.43
C GLN A 94 18.59 -5.09 -11.43
N GLN A 95 18.24 -4.65 -10.21
CA GLN A 95 17.69 -5.53 -9.18
C GLN A 95 16.39 -6.20 -9.62
N ARG A 96 15.49 -5.45 -10.26
CA ARG A 96 14.16 -5.96 -10.65
C ARG A 96 14.21 -6.81 -11.92
N LEU A 97 15.03 -6.44 -12.91
CA LEU A 97 15.31 -7.27 -14.10
C LEU A 97 15.96 -8.61 -13.75
N SER A 98 16.85 -8.65 -12.75
CA SER A 98 17.50 -9.89 -12.31
C SER A 98 16.55 -10.82 -11.56
N SER A 99 15.46 -10.27 -11.00
CA SER A 99 14.52 -10.97 -10.12
C SER A 99 13.25 -11.44 -10.83
N THR A 100 13.04 -11.13 -12.12
CA THR A 100 11.74 -11.32 -12.78
C THR A 100 11.87 -11.74 -14.24
N LYS A 101 11.19 -12.83 -14.62
CA LYS A 101 11.00 -13.28 -16.02
C LYS A 101 9.70 -12.78 -16.66
N ASP A 102 8.83 -12.10 -15.91
CA ASP A 102 7.50 -11.67 -16.35
C ASP A 102 7.46 -10.23 -16.85
N GLN A 103 7.00 -10.05 -18.09
CA GLN A 103 6.89 -8.76 -18.78
C GLN A 103 5.87 -7.80 -18.13
N THR A 104 4.89 -8.33 -17.38
CA THR A 104 3.82 -7.56 -16.73
C THR A 104 4.32 -6.66 -15.59
N ILE A 105 5.45 -7.01 -14.95
CA ILE A 105 6.07 -6.19 -13.90
C ILE A 105 6.74 -4.95 -14.49
N ILE A 106 7.20 -5.04 -15.74
CA ILE A 106 7.88 -3.95 -16.46
C ILE A 106 6.91 -2.79 -16.74
N ASP A 107 5.65 -3.10 -17.06
CA ASP A 107 4.60 -2.09 -17.26
C ASP A 107 4.22 -1.39 -15.95
N TYR A 108 4.14 -2.14 -14.84
CA TYR A 108 3.92 -1.57 -13.50
C TYR A 108 5.06 -0.63 -13.09
N GLU A 109 6.30 -0.89 -13.49
CA GLU A 109 7.45 -0.03 -13.18
C GLU A 109 7.42 1.34 -13.87
N GLN A 110 6.66 1.49 -14.97
CA GLN A 110 6.50 2.75 -15.69
C GLN A 110 5.31 3.59 -15.20
N GLN A 111 4.46 3.04 -14.33
CA GLN A 111 3.29 3.75 -13.81
C GLN A 111 3.70 4.86 -12.83
N GLU A 112 3.31 6.10 -13.14
CA GLU A 112 3.54 7.27 -12.26
C GLU A 112 2.46 7.35 -11.16
N ASN A 113 1.19 7.22 -11.53
CA ASN A 113 0.04 7.45 -10.65
C ASN A 113 -0.64 6.14 -10.25
N PHE A 114 -1.11 6.04 -9.01
CA PHE A 114 -2.00 4.95 -8.59
C PHE A 114 -3.35 5.04 -9.32
N ASP A 115 -3.88 3.88 -9.71
CA ASP A 115 -5.26 3.78 -10.20
C ASP A 115 -6.23 3.77 -9.02
N LEU A 116 -6.92 4.88 -8.82
CA LEU A 116 -7.90 5.04 -7.74
C LEU A 116 -9.25 4.35 -8.06
N SER A 117 -9.45 3.90 -9.29
CA SER A 117 -10.63 3.14 -9.70
C SER A 117 -10.44 1.62 -9.58
N TYR A 118 -9.22 1.19 -9.26
CA TYR A 118 -8.91 -0.22 -9.10
C TYR A 118 -9.73 -0.86 -7.98
N THR A 119 -10.32 -2.01 -8.28
CA THR A 119 -11.09 -2.80 -7.33
C THR A 119 -10.46 -4.19 -7.24
N PHE A 120 -10.16 -4.64 -6.02
CA PHE A 120 -9.64 -5.99 -5.80
C PHE A 120 -10.70 -7.03 -6.17
N PRO A 121 -10.30 -8.16 -6.81
CA PRO A 121 -11.22 -9.25 -7.07
C PRO A 121 -11.74 -9.82 -5.74
N LEU A 122 -13.06 -9.91 -5.60
CA LEU A 122 -13.69 -10.46 -4.41
C LEU A 122 -13.64 -11.99 -4.44
N VAL A 123 -13.27 -12.58 -3.30
CA VAL A 123 -13.33 -14.02 -3.06
C VAL A 123 -14.33 -14.27 -1.93
N TYR A 124 -15.31 -15.13 -2.18
CA TYR A 124 -16.30 -15.53 -1.18
C TYR A 124 -15.98 -16.94 -0.70
N PRO A 125 -15.19 -17.09 0.37
CA PRO A 125 -14.89 -18.41 0.92
C PRO A 125 -16.18 -19.04 1.46
N TYR A 126 -16.28 -20.36 1.36
CA TYR A 126 -17.34 -21.09 2.03
C TYR A 126 -17.12 -21.01 3.55
N VAL A 127 -18.07 -20.37 4.25
CA VAL A 127 -18.11 -20.29 5.71
C VAL A 127 -19.39 -20.98 6.17
N PRO A 128 -19.32 -22.19 6.76
CA PRO A 128 -20.50 -22.88 7.22
C PRO A 128 -21.16 -22.10 8.36
N SER A 129 -22.49 -22.02 8.33
CA SER A 129 -23.25 -21.45 9.44
C SER A 129 -23.38 -22.49 10.57
N ALA A 130 -23.24 -22.04 11.82
CA ALA A 130 -23.56 -22.85 12.99
C ALA A 130 -25.06 -22.87 13.32
N VAL A 131 -25.86 -22.10 12.58
CA VAL A 131 -27.29 -21.95 12.84
C VAL A 131 -28.06 -23.18 12.34
N SER A 132 -28.73 -23.83 13.28
CA SER A 132 -29.69 -24.90 13.02
C SER A 132 -30.96 -24.34 12.39
N LEU A 133 -31.36 -24.89 11.23
CA LEU A 133 -32.55 -24.44 10.50
C LEU A 133 -33.85 -24.68 11.28
N ASP A 134 -33.87 -25.74 12.09
CA ASP A 134 -34.94 -26.14 13.00
C ASP A 134 -35.17 -25.18 14.18
N GLN A 135 -34.23 -24.27 14.45
CA GLN A 135 -34.33 -23.26 15.51
C GLN A 135 -34.68 -21.87 14.96
N LEU A 136 -34.89 -21.73 13.65
CA LEU A 136 -35.26 -20.48 13.03
C LEU A 136 -36.76 -20.23 13.21
N ASP A 137 -37.10 -19.05 13.70
CA ASP A 137 -38.48 -18.55 13.75
C ASP A 137 -38.59 -17.30 12.87
N ILE A 138 -39.79 -17.03 12.33
CA ILE A 138 -40.04 -15.89 11.45
C ILE A 138 -40.63 -14.74 12.28
N PRO A 139 -39.93 -13.62 12.45
CA PRO A 139 -40.47 -12.47 13.18
C PRO A 139 -41.76 -11.93 12.55
N HIS A 140 -42.78 -11.66 13.38
CA HIS A 140 -44.08 -11.17 12.93
C HIS A 140 -44.02 -9.79 12.24
N GLU A 141 -43.00 -8.98 12.54
CA GLU A 141 -42.77 -7.66 11.94
C GLU A 141 -42.47 -7.76 10.44
N LEU A 142 -42.05 -8.93 9.94
CA LEU A 142 -41.80 -9.15 8.53
C LEU A 142 -43.10 -9.35 7.73
N HIS A 143 -44.25 -9.49 8.39
CA HIS A 143 -45.57 -9.71 7.76
C HIS A 143 -45.58 -10.87 6.76
N LEU A 144 -44.89 -11.96 7.11
CA LEU A 144 -44.74 -13.17 6.30
C LEU A 144 -45.70 -14.29 6.71
N ASP A 145 -46.92 -13.92 7.12
CA ASP A 145 -47.92 -14.85 7.68
C ASP A 145 -48.39 -15.92 6.68
N PHE A 146 -48.05 -15.77 5.40
CA PHE A 146 -48.34 -16.75 4.35
C PHE A 146 -47.32 -17.90 4.29
N LEU A 147 -46.18 -17.80 4.98
CA LEU A 147 -45.16 -18.85 5.04
C LEU A 147 -45.41 -19.79 6.24
N SER A 148 -45.17 -21.08 6.02
CA SER A 148 -45.16 -22.10 7.07
C SER A 148 -43.79 -22.78 7.11
N LEU A 149 -43.16 -22.81 8.29
CA LEU A 149 -41.98 -23.64 8.54
C LEU A 149 -42.38 -25.13 8.45
N VAL A 150 -41.61 -25.91 7.69
CA VAL A 150 -41.81 -27.37 7.45
C VAL A 150 -40.58 -28.12 7.88
#